data_AF-A0A842Q3A4-F1
#
_entry.id   AF-A0A842Q3A4-F1
#
_cell.length_a   1.000
_cell.length_b   1.000
_cell.length_c   1.000
_cell.angle_alpha   90.00
_cell.angle_beta   90.00
_cell.angle_gamma   90.00
#
_symmetry.space_group_name_H-M   'P 1'
#
loop_
_entity.id
_entity.type
_entity.pdbx_description
1 polymer ?
#
loop_
_entity_poly.entity_id
_entity_poly.type
_entity_poly.pdbx_seq_one_letter_code
_entity_poly.pdbx_strand_id
1 'polypeptide(L)'
;VRTLNEEWKKPVVIFADADPWGLGIALRYKIGSESLSYDSDRLVTPNAKVLGMMFSDIYDYNIPEVARLTASDEDMNRANDMKKKPWLQDKQWQRELNLFLKRKEKCELDAFFKHGFKYLAETYMPQKLREVGLI
;
A
#
# COMPACT_ATOMS: atom_id res chain seq x y z
N VAL A 1 -0.26 0.35 17.36
CA VAL A 1 -0.63 1.43 16.40
C VAL A 1 -1.93 2.11 16.82
N ARG A 2 -3.07 1.39 16.89
CA ARG A 2 -4.37 1.94 17.32
C ARG A 2 -4.29 2.75 18.62
N THR A 3 -3.73 2.19 19.70
CA THR A 3 -3.58 2.90 20.98
C THR A 3 -2.86 4.23 20.81
N LEU A 4 -1.77 4.30 20.03
CA LEU A 4 -1.07 5.56 19.77
C LEU A 4 -1.93 6.54 18.96
N ASN A 5 -2.70 6.05 17.99
CA ASN A 5 -3.62 6.89 17.22
C ASN A 5 -4.73 7.49 18.09
N GLU A 6 -5.31 6.71 18.99
CA GLU A 6 -6.42 7.13 19.85
C GLU A 6 -5.96 8.07 20.97
N GLU A 7 -4.88 7.69 21.67
CA GLU A 7 -4.36 8.44 22.81
C GLU A 7 -3.71 9.76 22.35
N TRP A 8 -2.92 9.73 21.28
CA TRP A 8 -2.12 10.90 20.86
C TRP A 8 -2.75 11.67 19.70
N LYS A 9 -3.86 11.17 19.15
CA LYS A 9 -4.61 11.77 18.03
C LYS A 9 -3.73 12.12 16.84
N LYS A 10 -2.66 11.34 16.61
CA LYS A 10 -1.74 11.52 15.49
C LYS A 10 -2.19 10.70 14.29
N PRO A 11 -2.06 11.23 13.06
CA PRO A 11 -2.39 10.50 11.85
C PRO A 11 -1.50 9.26 11.73
N VAL A 12 -2.08 8.14 11.30
CA VAL A 12 -1.34 6.92 10.99
C VAL A 12 -1.23 6.80 9.49
N VAL A 13 0.00 6.66 9.02
CA VAL A 13 0.32 6.40 7.62
C VAL A 13 0.95 5.03 7.54
N ILE A 14 0.51 4.24 6.56
CA ILE A 14 1.07 2.93 6.29
C ILE A 14 1.76 2.98 4.93
N PHE A 15 3.00 2.52 4.94
CA PHE A 15 3.89 2.45 3.79
C PHE A 15 4.49 1.05 3.71
N ALA A 16 4.31 0.37 2.58
CA ALA A 16 4.67 -1.02 2.33
C ALA A 16 5.09 -1.20 0.86
N ASP A 17 5.59 -2.38 0.48
CA ASP A 17 5.98 -2.67 -0.90
C ASP A 17 4.80 -2.63 -1.88
N ALA A 18 5.10 -2.32 -3.15
CA ALA A 18 4.14 -2.36 -4.25
C ALA A 18 3.95 -3.79 -4.76
N ASP A 19 3.39 -4.63 -3.89
CA ASP A 19 2.96 -5.98 -4.20
C ASP A 19 1.60 -6.28 -3.50
N PRO A 20 0.90 -7.36 -3.89
CA PRO A 20 -0.37 -7.73 -3.26
C PRO A 20 -0.25 -8.07 -1.76
N TRP A 21 0.93 -8.48 -1.29
CA TRP A 21 1.19 -8.81 0.10
C TRP A 21 1.35 -7.56 0.97
N GLY A 22 2.14 -6.58 0.51
CA GLY A 22 2.31 -5.26 1.11
C GLY A 22 0.98 -4.51 1.21
N LEU A 23 0.20 -4.50 0.13
CA LEU A 23 -1.16 -3.97 0.17
C LEU A 23 -2.03 -4.72 1.18
N GLY A 24 -1.92 -6.05 1.24
CA GLY A 24 -2.62 -6.87 2.23
C GLY A 24 -2.24 -6.55 3.69
N ILE A 25 -0.96 -6.27 3.97
CA ILE A 25 -0.50 -5.82 5.29
C ILE A 25 -1.09 -4.45 5.62
N ALA A 26 -1.05 -3.51 4.68
CA ALA A 26 -1.57 -2.16 4.89
C ALA A 26 -3.07 -2.18 5.19
N LEU A 27 -3.83 -2.99 4.45
CA LEU A 27 -5.27 -3.15 4.67
C LEU A 27 -5.56 -3.80 6.02
N ARG A 28 -4.79 -4.78 6.48
CA ARG A 28 -5.01 -5.39 7.80
C ARG A 28 -4.98 -4.39 8.94
N TYR A 29 -4.09 -3.41 8.89
CA TYR A 29 -4.06 -2.33 9.89
C TYR A 29 -5.29 -1.41 9.81
N LYS A 30 -5.84 -1.20 8.60
CA LYS A 30 -6.96 -0.29 8.36
C LYS A 30 -8.33 -0.93 8.64
N ILE A 31 -8.54 -2.14 8.16
CA ILE A 31 -9.85 -2.82 8.11
C ILE A 31 -9.88 -4.17 8.82
N GLY A 32 -8.72 -4.68 9.27
CA GLY A 32 -8.63 -5.92 10.04
C GLY A 32 -8.37 -7.15 9.18
N SER A 33 -8.31 -8.30 9.85
CA SER A 33 -8.15 -9.62 9.22
C SER A 33 -9.48 -10.34 9.17
N GLU A 34 -9.77 -11.05 8.08
CA GLU A 34 -10.92 -11.96 7.99
C GLU A 34 -10.93 -12.99 9.13
N SER A 35 -9.76 -13.52 9.49
CA SER A 35 -9.61 -14.54 10.53
C SER A 35 -9.82 -14.03 11.95
N LEU A 36 -9.80 -12.71 12.14
CA LEU A 36 -9.96 -12.04 13.44
C LEU A 36 -11.06 -10.96 13.37
N SER A 37 -12.07 -11.17 12.53
CA SER A 37 -13.17 -10.21 12.34
C SER A 37 -13.95 -9.93 13.63
N TYR A 38 -13.92 -10.85 14.61
CA TYR A 38 -14.56 -10.65 15.90
C TYR A 38 -13.82 -9.65 16.80
N ASP A 39 -12.50 -9.56 16.67
CA ASP A 39 -11.64 -8.63 17.42
C ASP A 39 -11.18 -7.43 16.58
N SER A 40 -11.52 -7.39 15.29
CA SER A 40 -11.04 -6.36 14.36
C SER A 40 -11.42 -4.98 14.85
N ASP A 41 -12.65 -4.78 15.32
CA ASP A 41 -13.15 -3.47 15.77
C ASP A 41 -12.33 -2.89 16.93
N ARG A 42 -11.65 -3.75 17.71
CA ARG A 42 -10.82 -3.35 18.85
C ARG A 42 -9.35 -3.17 18.49
N LEU A 43 -8.91 -3.60 17.31
CA LEU A 43 -7.49 -3.65 16.94
C LEU A 43 -7.14 -2.79 15.72
N VAL A 44 -8.12 -2.47 14.87
CA VAL A 44 -7.90 -1.71 13.64
C VAL A 44 -7.69 -0.23 13.89
N THR A 45 -7.06 0.44 12.93
CA THR A 45 -6.95 1.89 12.87
C THR A 45 -7.66 2.38 11.60
N PRO A 46 -8.99 2.55 11.62
CA PRO A 46 -9.78 2.84 10.41
C PRO A 46 -9.35 4.12 9.69
N ASN A 47 -8.89 5.09 10.47
CA ASN A 47 -8.40 6.39 10.00
C ASN A 47 -6.98 6.33 9.41
N ALA A 48 -6.33 5.16 9.41
CA ALA A 48 -5.02 5.00 8.78
C ALA A 48 -5.09 5.27 7.28
N LYS A 49 -4.09 5.97 6.76
CA LYS A 49 -3.93 6.27 5.33
C LYS A 49 -2.88 5.35 4.75
N VAL A 50 -3.24 4.58 3.72
CA VAL A 50 -2.30 3.76 2.96
C VAL A 50 -1.72 4.65 1.87
N LEU A 51 -0.43 5.01 1.99
CA LEU A 51 0.23 6.00 1.11
C LEU A 51 1.31 5.39 0.22
N GLY A 52 1.35 4.06 0.13
CA GLY A 52 2.07 3.36 -0.90
C GLY A 52 3.07 2.34 -0.37
N MET A 53 4.07 1.97 -1.16
CA MET A 53 4.16 2.21 -2.60
C MET A 53 2.94 1.56 -3.29
N MET A 54 2.15 2.37 -4.00
CA MET A 54 1.01 1.86 -4.77
C MET A 54 1.51 1.28 -6.10
N PHE A 55 0.71 0.46 -6.78
CA PHE A 55 1.11 -0.08 -8.08
C PHE A 55 1.22 1.02 -9.13
N SER A 56 0.40 2.07 -9.03
CA SER A 56 0.51 3.28 -9.85
C SER A 56 1.82 4.03 -9.61
N ASP A 57 2.31 4.07 -8.36
CA ASP A 57 3.51 4.82 -7.99
C ASP A 57 4.77 4.30 -8.72
N ILE A 58 4.82 3.01 -9.07
CA ILE A 58 5.91 2.44 -9.87
C ILE A 58 6.09 3.22 -11.20
N TYR A 59 4.98 3.63 -11.81
CA TYR A 59 4.98 4.33 -13.10
C TYR A 59 4.98 5.85 -12.91
N ASP A 60 4.20 6.37 -11.97
CA ASP A 60 4.07 7.80 -11.75
C ASP A 60 5.40 8.42 -11.28
N TYR A 61 6.22 7.66 -10.56
CA TYR A 61 7.56 8.08 -10.12
C TYR A 61 8.69 7.53 -11.00
N ASN A 62 8.37 6.90 -12.13
CA ASN A 62 9.34 6.36 -13.10
C ASN A 62 10.41 5.45 -12.47
N ILE A 63 10.00 4.52 -11.60
CA ILE A 63 10.93 3.55 -11.01
C ILE A 63 11.62 2.75 -12.12
N PRO A 64 12.97 2.65 -12.18
CA PRO A 64 13.65 1.98 -13.27
C PRO A 64 13.25 0.50 -13.40
N GLU A 65 13.14 -0.01 -14.63
CA GLU A 65 12.78 -1.41 -14.89
C GLU A 65 13.72 -2.40 -14.20
N VAL A 66 15.00 -2.05 -14.07
CA VAL A 66 16.01 -2.86 -13.35
C VAL A 66 15.74 -3.04 -11.85
N ALA A 67 14.82 -2.25 -11.28
CA ALA A 67 14.38 -2.36 -9.89
C ALA A 67 12.93 -2.84 -9.76
N ARG A 68 12.29 -3.19 -10.88
CA ARG A 68 10.98 -3.85 -10.90
C ARG A 68 11.19 -5.35 -10.98
N LEU A 69 10.35 -6.08 -10.27
CA LEU A 69 10.37 -7.53 -10.24
C LEU A 69 9.15 -8.06 -10.98
N THR A 70 9.31 -9.15 -11.71
CA THR A 70 8.18 -9.85 -12.32
C THR A 70 7.31 -10.48 -11.22
N ALA A 71 6.00 -10.28 -11.30
CA ALA A 71 5.05 -10.92 -10.40
C ALA A 71 5.05 -12.44 -10.59
N SER A 72 5.04 -13.19 -9.48
CA SER A 72 4.89 -14.64 -9.52
C SER A 72 3.43 -15.04 -9.76
N ASP A 73 3.19 -16.30 -10.11
CA ASP A 73 1.82 -16.82 -10.20
C ASP A 73 1.07 -16.72 -8.87
N GLU A 74 1.78 -16.85 -7.74
CA GLU A 74 1.22 -16.66 -6.40
C GLU A 74 0.77 -15.21 -6.19
N ASP A 75 1.58 -14.23 -6.60
CA ASP A 75 1.20 -12.82 -6.52
C ASP A 75 -0.04 -12.52 -7.38
N MET A 76 -0.10 -13.10 -8.58
CA MET A 76 -1.24 -12.97 -9.49
C MET A 76 -2.51 -13.58 -8.91
N ASN A 77 -2.42 -14.77 -8.30
CA ASN A 77 -3.54 -15.40 -7.63
C ASN A 77 -4.01 -14.56 -6.44
N ARG A 78 -3.07 -14.07 -5.63
CA ARG A 78 -3.36 -13.21 -4.48
C ARG A 78 -4.10 -11.93 -4.88
N ALA A 79 -3.64 -11.25 -5.93
CA ALA A 79 -4.28 -10.04 -6.43
C ALA A 79 -5.70 -10.30 -6.95
N ASN A 80 -5.91 -11.41 -7.67
CA ASN A 80 -7.25 -11.81 -8.13
C ASN A 80 -8.20 -12.11 -6.96
N ASP A 81 -7.72 -12.75 -5.90
CA ASP A 81 -8.53 -13.03 -4.72
C ASP A 81 -8.86 -11.77 -3.93
N MET A 82 -7.88 -10.86 -3.78
CA MET A 82 -8.10 -9.54 -3.17
C MET A 82 -9.16 -8.76 -3.93
N LYS A 83 -9.12 -8.76 -5.26
CA LYS A 83 -10.07 -8.04 -6.12
C LYS A 83 -11.52 -8.46 -5.91
N LYS A 84 -11.77 -9.71 -5.50
CA LYS A 84 -13.12 -10.25 -5.22
C LYS A 84 -13.65 -9.89 -3.82
N LYS A 85 -12.81 -9.38 -2.92
CA LYS A 85 -13.23 -9.09 -1.54
C LYS A 85 -14.22 -7.91 -1.49
N PRO A 86 -15.28 -7.97 -0.67
CA PRO A 86 -16.29 -6.90 -0.58
C PRO A 86 -15.72 -5.52 -0.20
N TRP A 87 -14.77 -5.46 0.73
CA TRP A 87 -14.12 -4.22 1.16
C TRP A 87 -13.04 -3.69 0.20
N LEU A 88 -12.76 -4.41 -0.90
CA LEU A 88 -11.87 -3.95 -1.96
C LEU A 88 -12.63 -3.56 -3.23
N GLN A 89 -13.96 -3.42 -3.17
CA GLN A 89 -14.75 -2.96 -4.31
C GLN A 89 -14.64 -1.46 -4.58
N ASP A 90 -14.04 -0.68 -3.67
CA ASP A 90 -13.79 0.74 -3.90
C ASP A 90 -12.94 0.95 -5.15
N LYS A 91 -13.28 2.01 -5.91
CA LYS A 91 -12.65 2.33 -7.21
C LYS A 91 -11.13 2.44 -7.12
N GLN A 92 -10.61 2.95 -6.00
CA GLN A 92 -9.18 3.07 -5.76
C GLN A 92 -8.49 1.71 -5.77
N TRP A 93 -8.95 0.76 -4.95
CA TRP A 93 -8.34 -0.57 -4.85
C TRP A 93 -8.50 -1.38 -6.13
N GLN A 94 -9.67 -1.29 -6.77
CA GLN A 94 -9.89 -1.93 -8.06
C GLN A 94 -8.95 -1.40 -9.14
N ARG A 95 -8.73 -0.08 -9.20
CA ARG A 95 -7.77 0.52 -10.15
C ARG A 95 -6.36 -0.04 -9.93
N GLU A 96 -5.90 -0.04 -8.70
CA GLU A 96 -4.56 -0.49 -8.30
C GLU A 96 -4.34 -1.98 -8.60
N LEU A 97 -5.26 -2.84 -8.16
CA LEU A 97 -5.19 -4.28 -8.44
C LEU A 97 -5.29 -4.60 -9.94
N ASN A 98 -6.12 -3.88 -10.69
CA ASN A 98 -6.18 -4.04 -12.15
C ASN A 98 -4.88 -3.62 -12.84
N LEU A 99 -4.24 -2.56 -12.36
CA LEU A 99 -2.95 -2.13 -12.89
C LEU A 99 -1.87 -3.18 -12.63
N PHE A 100 -1.81 -3.71 -11.41
CA PHE A 100 -0.93 -4.82 -11.07
C PHE A 100 -1.15 -6.04 -11.98
N LEU A 101 -2.39 -6.50 -12.12
CA LEU A 101 -2.72 -7.67 -12.94
C LEU A 101 -2.41 -7.47 -14.43
N LYS A 102 -2.54 -6.22 -14.93
CA LYS A 102 -2.22 -5.87 -16.31
C LYS A 102 -0.71 -5.86 -16.56
N ARG A 103 0.06 -5.29 -15.64
CA ARG A 103 1.49 -5.06 -15.79
C ARG A 103 2.35 -6.25 -15.37
N LYS A 104 1.89 -6.99 -14.36
CA LYS A 104 2.59 -8.13 -13.76
C LYS A 104 3.97 -7.76 -13.24
N GLU A 105 4.09 -6.55 -12.72
CA GLU A 105 5.30 -6.00 -12.11
C GLU A 105 5.00 -5.68 -10.65
N LYS A 106 5.96 -5.97 -9.77
CA LYS A 106 5.99 -5.57 -8.37
C LYS A 106 7.27 -4.81 -8.05
N CYS A 107 7.28 -4.11 -6.94
CA CYS A 107 8.42 -3.28 -6.57
C CYS A 107 8.59 -3.19 -5.05
N GLU A 108 9.82 -3.38 -4.58
CA GLU A 108 10.19 -3.20 -3.18
C GLU A 108 10.44 -1.71 -2.88
N LEU A 109 10.27 -1.28 -1.64
CA LEU A 109 10.55 0.09 -1.22
C LEU A 109 11.99 0.52 -1.50
N ASP A 110 12.93 -0.42 -1.42
CA ASP A 110 14.35 -0.20 -1.71
C ASP A 110 14.60 0.22 -3.17
N ALA A 111 13.65 0.01 -4.07
CA ALA A 111 13.75 0.47 -5.45
C ALA A 111 13.88 2.01 -5.55
N PHE A 112 13.36 2.76 -4.58
CA PHE A 112 13.56 4.21 -4.53
C PHE A 112 15.03 4.61 -4.38
N PHE A 113 15.88 3.73 -3.84
CA PHE A 113 17.32 4.01 -3.76
C PHE A 113 17.99 4.11 -5.13
N LYS A 114 17.37 3.59 -6.20
CA LYS A 114 17.86 3.83 -7.57
C LYS A 114 17.75 5.29 -8.01
N HIS A 115 16.84 6.07 -7.43
CA HIS A 115 16.77 7.52 -7.62
C HIS A 115 17.69 8.30 -6.69
N GLY A 116 18.40 7.61 -5.79
CA GLY A 116 19.28 8.17 -4.77
C GLY A 116 18.73 7.98 -3.36
N PHE A 117 19.64 7.82 -2.39
CA PHE A 117 19.32 7.53 -0.98
C PHE A 117 18.32 8.51 -0.33
N LYS A 118 18.28 9.75 -0.82
CA LYS A 118 17.43 10.82 -0.29
C LYS A 118 16.05 10.92 -0.95
N TYR A 119 15.84 10.27 -2.09
CA TYR A 119 14.62 10.45 -2.89
C TYR A 119 13.35 10.11 -2.11
N LEU A 120 13.38 9.02 -1.36
CA LEU A 120 12.24 8.59 -0.55
C LEU A 120 11.86 9.65 0.49
N ALA A 121 12.85 10.20 1.20
CA ALA A 121 12.63 11.13 2.31
C ALA A 121 12.38 12.58 1.87
N GLU A 122 13.04 13.03 0.80
CA GLU A 122 13.01 14.43 0.35
C GLU A 122 11.95 14.69 -0.74
N THR A 123 11.56 13.66 -1.50
CA THR A 123 10.65 13.80 -2.64
C THR A 123 9.36 13.01 -2.45
N TYR A 124 9.45 11.68 -2.42
CA TYR A 124 8.27 10.80 -2.48
C TYR A 124 7.38 10.97 -1.23
N MET A 125 7.94 10.78 -0.03
CA MET A 125 7.14 10.84 1.20
C MET A 125 6.51 12.22 1.42
N PRO A 126 7.23 13.35 1.28
CA PRO A 126 6.61 14.67 1.39
C PRO A 126 5.49 14.91 0.37
N GLN A 127 5.63 14.42 -0.86
CA GLN A 127 4.60 14.57 -1.88
C GLN A 127 3.33 13.77 -1.52
N LYS A 128 3.47 12.49 -1.17
CA LYS A 128 2.32 11.65 -0.78
C LYS A 128 1.62 12.17 0.47
N LEU A 129 2.37 12.72 1.44
CA LEU A 129 1.78 13.31 2.64
C LEU A 129 0.98 14.59 2.34
N ARG A 130 1.45 15.45 1.42
CA ARG A 130 0.70 16.63 0.96
C ARG A 130 -0.58 16.25 0.22
N GLU A 131 -0.53 15.23 -0.65
CA GLU A 131 -1.71 14.75 -1.39
C GLU A 131 -2.88 14.37 -0.46
N VAL A 132 -2.57 13.88 0.74
CA VAL A 132 -3.57 13.51 1.73
C VAL A 132 -3.77 14.54 2.86
N GLY A 133 -3.19 15.73 2.70
CA GLY A 133 -3.34 16.87 3.60
C GLY A 133 -2.80 16.64 5.01
N LEU A 134 -1.72 15.86 5.14
CA LEU A 134 -1.06 15.64 6.44
C LEU A 134 0.08 16.62 6.73
N ILE A 135 0.64 17.23 5.69
CA ILE A 135 1.61 18.32 5.75
C ILE A 135 1.31 19.35 4.66
#